data_AF-A0A1I1ZGU7-F1
#
_entry.id   AF-A0A1I1ZGU7-F1
#
_cell.length_a   1.000
_cell.length_b   1.000
_cell.length_c   1.000
_cell.angle_alpha   90.00
_cell.angle_beta   90.00
_cell.angle_gamma   90.00
#
_symmetry.space_group_name_H-M   'P 1'
#
loop_
_entity.id
_entity.type
_entity.pdbx_description
1 polymer ?
#
loop_
_entity_poly.entity_id
_entity_poly.type
_entity_poly.pdbx_seq_one_letter_code
_entity_poly.pdbx_strand_id
1 'polypeptide(L)'
;MIGKPLKDWDINIYRGILTGYNEAFIIDEKTKNDLIFEDPKSAEIIRPILRGRDIKRYAYEFADKYIITTFPSLKIDINIYPAIRQHLMSFGHDRLRQTGDTGARKKTSNM
;
A
#
# COMPACT_ATOMS: atom_id res chain seq x y z
N MET A 1 11.67 14.83 -36.99
CA MET A 1 10.79 15.43 -35.97
C MET A 1 11.43 15.19 -34.61
N ILE A 2 11.80 16.26 -33.91
CA ILE A 2 12.25 16.17 -32.51
C ILE A 2 10.97 16.09 -31.66
N GLY A 3 10.82 15.02 -30.87
CA GLY A 3 9.67 14.87 -29.97
C GLY A 3 9.66 15.97 -28.89
N LYS A 4 8.46 16.32 -28.42
CA LYS A 4 8.29 17.30 -27.33
C LYS A 4 8.74 16.68 -25.99
N PRO A 5 9.75 17.22 -25.30
CA PRO A 5 10.19 16.73 -23.99
C PRO A 5 9.04 16.70 -22.98
N LEU A 6 8.99 15.65 -22.14
CA LEU A 6 7.87 15.42 -21.19
C LEU A 6 7.61 16.61 -20.26
N LYS A 7 8.66 17.35 -19.87
CA LYS A 7 8.57 18.54 -19.02
C LYS A 7 7.76 19.69 -19.63
N ASP A 8 7.63 19.73 -20.96
CA ASP A 8 6.94 20.81 -21.67
C ASP A 8 5.46 20.46 -21.90
N TRP A 9 5.02 19.26 -21.50
CA TRP A 9 3.64 18.83 -21.60
C TRP A 9 2.82 19.48 -20.48
N ASP A 10 1.58 19.86 -20.79
CA ASP A 10 0.62 20.38 -19.82
C ASP A 10 0.01 19.22 -19.01
N ILE A 11 0.86 18.53 -18.24
CA ILE A 11 0.50 17.39 -17.39
C ILE A 11 1.12 17.56 -16.01
N ASN A 12 0.41 17.07 -15.00
CA ASN A 12 0.94 16.98 -13.64
C ASN A 12 1.44 15.57 -13.37
N ILE A 13 2.73 15.45 -13.02
CA ILE A 13 3.34 14.17 -12.67
C ILE A 13 3.31 14.02 -11.16
N TYR A 14 2.57 13.03 -10.69
CA TYR A 14 2.50 12.68 -9.27
C TYR A 14 3.28 11.40 -8.99
N ARG A 15 3.82 11.29 -7.78
CA ARG A 15 4.29 10.02 -7.25
C ARG A 15 3.10 9.12 -6.93
N GLY A 16 3.31 7.80 -6.96
CA GLY A 16 2.30 6.82 -6.57
C GLY A 16 1.96 6.84 -5.07
N ILE A 17 1.17 5.85 -4.63
CA ILE A 17 0.72 5.71 -3.25
C ILE A 17 1.92 5.39 -2.34
N LEU A 18 2.09 6.18 -1.28
CA LEU A 18 3.08 5.93 -0.23
C LEU A 18 2.37 5.34 0.99
N THR A 19 2.67 4.07 1.31
CA THR A 19 2.11 3.38 2.48
C THR A 19 2.88 3.66 3.76
N GLY A 20 4.15 4.07 3.64
CA GLY A 20 5.11 4.21 4.74
C GLY A 20 5.56 2.89 5.37
N TYR A 21 4.80 1.79 5.23
CA TYR A 21 5.25 0.45 5.63
C TYR A 21 4.69 -0.66 4.72
N ASN A 22 5.38 -0.95 3.61
CA ASN A 22 4.90 -1.90 2.61
C ASN A 22 4.63 -3.31 3.14
N GLU A 23 5.40 -3.81 4.10
CA GLU A 23 5.25 -5.18 4.64
C GLU A 23 3.89 -5.41 5.31
N ALA A 24 3.31 -4.38 5.92
CA ALA A 24 2.02 -4.47 6.60
C ALA A 24 0.84 -4.16 5.67
N PHE A 25 1.02 -3.27 4.70
CA PHE A 25 -0.09 -2.79 3.86
C PHE A 25 -0.19 -3.48 2.51
N ILE A 26 0.90 -4.04 1.98
CA ILE A 26 0.90 -4.76 0.70
C ILE A 26 0.96 -6.26 0.97
N ILE A 27 -0.16 -6.92 0.72
CA ILE A 27 -0.36 -8.35 0.99
C ILE A 27 -0.39 -9.16 -0.31
N ASP A 28 -0.14 -10.46 -0.20
CA ASP A 28 -0.35 -11.41 -1.30
C ASP A 28 -1.80 -11.90 -1.37
N GLU A 29 -2.10 -12.64 -2.44
CA GLU A 29 -3.43 -13.20 -2.64
C GLU A 29 -3.86 -14.16 -1.52
N LYS A 30 -2.93 -14.96 -0.99
CA LYS A 30 -3.26 -15.88 0.10
C LYS A 30 -3.72 -15.12 1.33
N THR A 31 -2.95 -14.12 1.75
CA THR A 31 -3.28 -13.27 2.89
C THR A 31 -4.58 -12.50 2.66
N LYS A 32 -4.82 -11.99 1.44
CA LYS A 32 -6.11 -11.38 1.07
C LYS A 32 -7.26 -12.36 1.32
N ASN A 33 -7.14 -13.58 0.82
CA ASN A 33 -8.20 -14.59 0.93
C ASN A 33 -8.42 -15.00 2.39
N ASP A 34 -7.36 -15.19 3.17
CA ASP A 34 -7.44 -15.52 4.59
C ASP A 34 -8.18 -14.40 5.36
N LEU A 35 -7.86 -13.13 5.11
CA LEU A 35 -8.51 -11.98 5.75
C LEU A 35 -9.99 -11.83 5.38
N ILE A 36 -10.34 -12.09 4.12
CA ILE A 36 -11.74 -12.06 3.65
C ILE A 36 -12.53 -13.26 4.19
N PHE A 37 -11.87 -14.41 4.35
CA PHE A 37 -12.49 -15.60 4.93
C PHE A 37 -12.82 -15.39 6.41
N GLU A 38 -11.89 -14.79 7.17
CA GLU A 38 -12.11 -14.45 8.59
C GLU A 38 -13.16 -13.34 8.77
N ASP A 39 -13.11 -12.31 7.94
CA ASP A 39 -14.06 -11.20 7.93
C ASP A 39 -14.39 -10.77 6.49
N PRO A 40 -15.55 -11.18 5.96
CA PRO A 40 -15.97 -10.85 4.59
C PRO A 40 -16.00 -9.34 4.28
N LYS A 41 -16.17 -8.48 5.29
CA LYS A 41 -16.15 -7.02 5.09
C LYS A 41 -14.77 -6.51 4.71
N SER A 42 -13.70 -7.23 5.05
CA SER A 42 -12.32 -6.88 4.68
C SER A 42 -12.15 -6.66 3.17
N ALA A 43 -12.96 -7.32 2.35
CA ALA A 43 -12.96 -7.16 0.90
C ALA A 43 -13.23 -5.71 0.44
N GLU A 44 -13.96 -4.90 1.23
CA GLU A 44 -14.29 -3.51 0.90
C GLU A 44 -13.04 -2.60 0.86
N ILE A 45 -12.03 -2.92 1.68
CA ILE A 45 -10.85 -2.08 1.88
C ILE A 45 -9.57 -2.71 1.34
N ILE A 46 -9.61 -3.92 0.81
CA ILE A 46 -8.50 -4.53 0.09
C ILE A 46 -8.66 -4.29 -1.41
N ARG A 47 -7.64 -3.69 -2.04
CA ARG A 47 -7.67 -3.39 -3.48
C ARG A 47 -6.44 -3.97 -4.21
N PRO A 48 -6.56 -4.41 -5.47
CA PRO A 48 -5.37 -4.78 -6.25
C PRO A 48 -4.44 -3.58 -6.40
N ILE A 49 -3.13 -3.81 -6.39
CA ILE A 49 -2.12 -2.77 -6.58
C ILE A 49 -1.14 -3.12 -7.69
N LEU A 50 -0.87 -2.15 -8.56
CA LEU A 50 0.26 -2.18 -9.50
C LEU A 50 1.42 -1.38 -8.94
N ARG A 51 2.61 -1.99 -8.93
CA ARG A 51 3.83 -1.31 -8.49
C ARG A 51 4.63 -0.93 -9.73
N GLY A 52 5.42 0.14 -9.62
CA GLY A 52 6.25 0.62 -10.75
C GLY A 52 7.17 -0.46 -11.34
N ARG A 53 7.66 -1.39 -10.51
CA ARG A 53 8.50 -2.52 -10.96
C ARG A 53 7.76 -3.57 -11.82
N ASP A 54 6.44 -3.58 -11.75
CA ASP A 54 5.58 -4.53 -12.48
C ASP A 54 5.07 -3.91 -13.81
N ILE A 55 5.44 -2.64 -14.10
CA ILE A 55 5.06 -1.91 -15.31
C ILE A 55 6.18 -2.00 -16.35
N LYS A 56 5.81 -2.35 -17.59
CA LYS A 56 6.66 -2.36 -18.79
C LYS A 56 6.22 -1.24 -19.75
N ARG A 57 7.03 -0.95 -20.77
CA ARG A 57 6.81 0.17 -21.71
C ARG A 57 5.40 0.19 -22.34
N TYR A 58 4.81 -0.99 -22.59
CA TYR A 58 3.48 -1.14 -23.21
C TYR A 58 2.62 -2.24 -22.58
N ALA A 59 3.00 -2.71 -21.39
CA ALA A 59 2.32 -3.81 -20.72
C ALA A 59 2.51 -3.69 -19.21
N TYR A 60 1.75 -4.46 -18.44
CA TYR A 60 2.01 -4.67 -17.02
C TYR A 60 1.81 -6.14 -16.70
N GLU A 61 2.51 -6.61 -15.68
CA GLU A 61 2.31 -7.94 -15.12
C GLU A 61 1.64 -7.77 -13.77
N PHE A 62 0.45 -8.34 -13.59
CA PHE A 62 -0.18 -8.31 -12.29
C PHE A 62 0.53 -9.31 -11.37
N ALA A 63 1.15 -8.82 -10.31
CA ALA A 63 1.97 -9.63 -9.40
C ALA A 63 1.16 -10.28 -8.25
N ASP A 64 -0.16 -10.37 -8.40
CA ASP A 64 -1.10 -10.84 -7.37
C ASP A 64 -0.89 -10.19 -6.00
N LYS A 65 -0.63 -8.87 -6.05
CA LYS A 65 -0.45 -8.03 -4.88
C LYS A 65 -1.67 -7.15 -4.67
N TYR A 66 -1.99 -7.00 -3.40
CA TYR A 66 -3.13 -6.23 -2.94
C TYR A 66 -2.68 -5.27 -1.85
N ILE A 67 -3.42 -4.18 -1.69
CA ILE A 67 -3.16 -3.15 -0.72
C ILE A 67 -4.35 -3.00 0.23
N ILE A 68 -4.07 -2.94 1.53
CA ILE A 68 -5.03 -2.60 2.57
C ILE A 68 -5.15 -1.06 2.61
N THR A 69 -6.33 -0.53 2.30
CA THR A 69 -6.57 0.90 2.09
C THR A 69 -7.08 1.62 3.33
N THR A 70 -6.39 1.51 4.47
CA THR A 70 -6.75 2.25 5.70
C THR A 70 -6.11 3.65 5.74
N PHE A 71 -6.02 4.32 4.58
CA PHE A 71 -5.36 5.62 4.51
C PHE A 71 -6.17 6.68 5.29
N PRO A 72 -5.50 7.59 6.01
CA PRO A 72 -6.18 8.66 6.76
C PRO A 72 -7.13 9.49 5.91
N SER A 73 -6.84 9.64 4.61
CA SER A 73 -7.68 10.36 3.65
C SER A 73 -9.06 9.73 3.44
N LEU A 74 -9.20 8.42 3.65
CA LEU A 74 -10.46 7.70 3.47
C LEU A 74 -11.33 7.70 4.74
N LYS A 75 -10.81 8.18 5.88
CA LYS A 75 -11.52 8.27 7.17
C LYS A 75 -12.26 6.98 7.56
N ILE A 76 -11.62 5.85 7.30
CA ILE A 76 -12.18 4.52 7.58
C ILE A 76 -12.01 4.23 9.07
N ASP A 77 -13.10 3.80 9.72
CA ASP A 77 -13.01 3.25 11.06
C ASP A 77 -12.49 1.82 11.00
N ILE A 78 -11.25 1.60 11.43
CA ILE A 78 -10.64 0.26 11.41
C ILE A 78 -11.31 -0.72 12.38
N ASN A 79 -12.08 -0.22 13.36
CA ASN A 79 -12.74 -1.08 14.34
C ASN A 79 -13.84 -1.93 13.73
N ILE A 80 -14.38 -1.54 12.58
CA ILE A 80 -15.41 -2.31 11.87
C ILE A 80 -14.82 -3.48 11.05
N TYR A 81 -13.48 -3.56 10.95
CA TYR A 81 -12.73 -4.61 10.25
C TYR A 81 -11.77 -5.32 11.21
N PRO A 82 -12.28 -6.20 12.10
CA PRO A 82 -11.47 -6.86 13.13
C PRO A 82 -10.30 -7.69 12.59
N ALA A 83 -10.47 -8.42 11.48
CA ALA A 83 -9.39 -9.22 10.89
C ALA A 83 -8.23 -8.35 10.39
N ILE A 84 -8.55 -7.25 9.71
CA ILE A 84 -7.56 -6.27 9.24
C ILE A 84 -6.86 -5.60 10.41
N ARG A 85 -7.62 -5.22 11.45
CA ARG A 85 -7.05 -4.66 12.67
C ARG A 85 -6.04 -5.63 13.30
N GLN A 86 -6.41 -6.90 13.47
CA GLN A 86 -5.55 -7.91 14.06
C GLN A 86 -4.29 -8.16 13.21
N HIS A 87 -4.47 -8.25 11.89
CA HIS A 87 -3.36 -8.38 10.94
C HIS A 87 -2.37 -7.22 11.09
N LEU A 88 -2.84 -5.97 11.04
CA LEU A 88 -1.97 -4.81 11.19
C LEU A 88 -1.31 -4.79 12.59
N MET A 89 -2.06 -5.08 13.65
CA MET A 89 -1.52 -5.13 15.01
C MET A 89 -0.37 -6.12 15.16
N SER A 90 -0.36 -7.22 14.39
CA SER A 90 0.74 -8.20 14.41
C SER A 90 2.10 -7.64 13.97
N PHE A 91 2.13 -6.56 13.18
CA PHE A 91 3.35 -5.89 12.73
C PHE A 91 3.90 -4.86 13.73
N GLY A 92 3.22 -4.67 14.87
CA GLY A 92 3.62 -3.77 15.94
C GLY A 92 3.01 -2.37 15.84
N HIS A 93 2.44 -1.91 16.96
CA HIS A 93 1.75 -0.62 17.10
C HIS A 93 2.66 0.58 16.81
N ASP A 94 3.93 0.51 17.22
CA ASP A 94 4.87 1.63 17.14
C ASP A 94 5.34 1.93 15.71
N ARG A 95 5.38 0.92 14.84
CA ARG A 95 5.76 1.08 13.42
C ARG A 95 4.62 1.61 12.56
N LEU A 96 3.37 1.28 12.91
CA LEU A 96 2.19 1.70 12.17
C LEU A 96 1.75 3.12 12.46
N ARG A 97 1.99 3.60 13.68
CA ARG A 97 1.60 4.94 14.12
C ARG A 97 2.30 6.06 13.36
N GLN A 98 3.47 5.81 12.75
CA GLN A 98 4.28 6.80 12.04
C GLN A 98 4.38 8.15 12.79
N THR A 99 4.39 8.12 14.14
CA THR A 99 4.33 9.30 15.01
C THR A 99 5.62 10.13 14.98
N GLY A 100 6.67 9.61 14.35
CA GLY A 100 8.00 10.22 14.36
C GLY A 100 8.79 9.93 15.64
N ASP A 101 8.22 9.16 16.57
CA ASP A 101 8.89 8.76 17.81
C ASP A 101 10.15 7.92 17.53
N THR A 102 11.13 8.03 18.42
CA THR A 102 12.41 7.29 18.36
C THR A 102 12.16 5.78 18.26
N GLY A 103 12.40 5.20 17.08
CA GLY A 103 12.19 3.77 16.78
C GLY A 103 11.10 3.49 15.75
N ALA A 104 10.23 4.45 15.45
CA ALA A 104 9.14 4.31 14.48
C ALA A 104 9.62 4.31 13.01
N ARG A 105 10.80 4.87 12.74
CA ARG A 105 11.38 4.95 11.39
C ARG A 105 12.40 3.82 11.19
N LYS A 106 12.20 2.99 10.15
CA LYS A 106 13.23 2.03 9.68
C LYS A 106 14.50 2.82 9.37
N LYS A 107 15.59 2.59 10.11
CA LYS A 107 16.92 3.12 9.76
C LYS A 107 17.33 2.47 8.44
N THR A 108 17.39 3.23 7.36
CA THR A 108 18.08 2.81 6.15
C THR A 108 19.57 2.85 6.42
N SER A 109 20.20 1.69 6.62
CA SER A 109 21.64 1.58 6.38
C SER A 109 21.81 1.56 4.87
N ASN A 110 22.18 2.71 4.29
CA ASN A 110 22.81 2.67 2.98
C ASN A 110 24.17 2.01 3.21
N MET A 111 24.31 0.77 2.77
CA MET A 111 25.56 0.02 2.72
C MET A 111 25.98 -0.08 1.25
#